data_AF-A0A2P4Y2H8-F1
#
_entry.id   AF-A0A2P4Y2H8-F1
#
_cell.length_a   1.000
_cell.length_b   1.000
_cell.length_c   1.000
_cell.angle_alpha   90.00
_cell.angle_beta   90.00
_cell.angle_gamma   90.00
#
_symmetry.space_group_name_H-M   'P 1'
#
loop_
_entity.id
_entity.type
_entity.pdbx_description
1 polymer ?
#
loop_
_entity_poly.entity_id
_entity_poly.type
_entity_poly.pdbx_seq_one_letter_code
_entity_poly.pdbx_strand_id
1 'polypeptide(L)'
;MAMAIGMKSITGDAHFFEESMNLDRIRKLLDNKLGVAGHGEKLEAMKALLASISKGEDVSMFFADVVKNVIVASVEVKKLVYMYLMLIPSVESSHY
;
A
#
# COMPACT_ATOMS: atom_id res chain seq x y z
N MET A 1 -17.92 -45.48 3.46
CA MET A 1 -17.53 -44.57 2.37
C MET A 1 -18.11 -43.20 2.69
N ALA A 2 -17.30 -42.27 3.18
CA ALA A 2 -17.75 -40.95 3.60
C ALA A 2 -17.85 -39.99 2.41
N MET A 3 -18.83 -39.08 2.43
CA MET A 3 -18.74 -37.81 1.71
C MET A 3 -19.33 -36.71 2.59
N ALA A 4 -18.46 -35.83 3.07
CA ALA A 4 -18.82 -34.60 3.76
C ALA A 4 -19.23 -33.56 2.71
N ILE A 5 -20.44 -33.01 2.85
CA ILE A 5 -20.88 -31.84 2.09
C ILE A 5 -20.32 -30.62 2.84
N GLY A 6 -19.19 -30.11 2.36
CA GLY A 6 -18.57 -28.90 2.86
C GLY A 6 -19.44 -27.69 2.58
N MET A 7 -19.93 -27.06 3.66
CA MET A 7 -20.51 -25.72 3.65
C MET A 7 -19.47 -24.74 3.08
N LYS A 8 -19.72 -24.16 1.91
CA LYS A 8 -18.90 -23.06 1.40
C LYS A 8 -19.24 -21.79 2.20
N SER A 9 -18.35 -21.46 3.13
CA SER A 9 -18.37 -20.21 3.89
C SER A 9 -18.31 -19.01 2.94
N ILE A 10 -19.20 -18.06 3.15
CA ILE A 10 -19.35 -16.78 2.44
C ILE A 10 -18.27 -15.74 2.83
N THR A 11 -17.08 -16.18 3.22
CA THR A 11 -16.02 -15.32 3.80
C THR A 11 -15.07 -14.78 2.71
N GLY A 12 -15.61 -14.22 1.64
CA GLY A 12 -14.79 -13.67 0.55
C GLY A 12 -14.21 -12.28 0.86
N ASP A 13 -14.94 -11.48 1.64
CA ASP A 13 -14.70 -10.03 1.69
C ASP A 13 -14.20 -9.52 3.04
N ALA A 14 -14.35 -10.31 4.11
CA ALA A 14 -13.91 -9.94 5.46
C ALA A 14 -12.40 -10.10 5.68
N HIS A 15 -11.74 -10.97 4.91
CA HIS A 15 -10.28 -11.19 5.02
C HIS A 15 -9.44 -10.05 4.44
N PHE A 16 -10.05 -9.08 3.74
CA PHE A 16 -9.31 -7.96 3.14
C PHE A 16 -8.84 -6.92 4.17
N PHE A 17 -9.43 -6.92 5.37
CA PHE A 17 -9.16 -5.91 6.40
C PHE A 17 -8.26 -6.39 7.55
N GLU A 18 -8.06 -7.71 7.69
CA GLU A 18 -7.44 -8.31 8.88
C GLU A 18 -6.03 -8.89 8.65
N GLU A 19 -5.60 -9.04 7.38
CA GLU A 19 -4.20 -9.35 7.11
C GLU A 19 -3.40 -8.06 7.35
N SER A 20 -2.81 -7.95 8.55
CA SER A 20 -1.71 -7.04 8.86
C SER A 20 -0.89 -6.84 7.58
N MET A 21 -0.90 -5.61 7.07
CA MET A 21 -0.39 -5.27 5.73
C MET A 21 0.89 -6.04 5.45
N ASN A 22 0.80 -7.00 4.53
CA ASN A 22 1.97 -7.78 4.13
C ASN A 22 2.96 -6.81 3.49
N LEU A 23 3.95 -6.38 4.26
CA LEU A 23 4.91 -5.33 3.88
C LEU A 23 5.61 -5.70 2.57
N ASP A 24 5.91 -6.98 2.38
CA ASP A 24 6.51 -7.54 1.17
C ASP A 24 5.59 -7.38 -0.05
N ARG A 25 4.27 -7.59 0.15
CA ARG A 25 3.27 -7.34 -0.90
C ARG A 25 3.24 -5.87 -1.29
N ILE A 26 3.24 -4.93 -0.33
CA ILE A 26 3.26 -3.49 -0.62
C ILE A 26 4.51 -3.11 -1.41
N ARG A 27 5.70 -3.57 -0.97
CA ARG A 27 6.95 -3.31 -1.71
C ARG A 27 6.88 -3.84 -3.13
N LYS A 28 6.40 -5.06 -3.33
CA LYS A 28 6.28 -5.67 -4.66
C LYS A 28 5.36 -4.87 -5.59
N LEU A 29 4.24 -4.37 -5.08
CA LEU A 29 3.32 -3.54 -5.85
C LEU A 29 3.91 -2.17 -6.20
N LEU A 30 4.69 -1.57 -5.30
CA LEU A 30 5.40 -0.30 -5.54
C LEU A 30 6.60 -0.45 -6.49
N ASP A 31 7.23 -1.63 -6.52
CA ASP A 31 8.38 -1.93 -7.36
C ASP A 31 8.01 -2.37 -8.79
N ASN A 32 6.72 -2.62 -9.07
CA ASN A 32 6.35 -3.08 -10.39
C ASN A 32 6.72 -2.05 -11.49
N LYS A 33 7.02 -2.55 -12.69
CA LYS A 33 7.61 -1.76 -13.79
C LYS A 33 6.89 -0.42 -13.97
N LEU A 34 7.68 0.62 -14.27
CA LEU A 34 7.23 2.01 -14.53
C LEU A 34 6.27 2.19 -15.72
N GLY A 35 5.80 1.09 -16.33
CA GLY A 35 4.84 1.12 -17.44
C GLY A 35 3.38 1.16 -16.99
N VAL A 36 2.49 1.40 -17.97
CA VAL A 36 1.04 1.57 -17.76
C VAL A 36 0.38 0.38 -17.06
N ALA A 37 0.90 -0.83 -17.27
CA ALA A 37 0.42 -2.05 -16.62
C ALA A 37 0.58 -2.05 -15.09
N GLY A 38 1.52 -1.27 -14.53
CA GLY A 38 1.79 -1.21 -13.10
C GLY A 38 1.07 -0.07 -12.36
N HIS A 39 0.30 0.77 -13.06
CA HIS A 39 -0.36 1.93 -12.42
C HIS A 39 -1.41 1.51 -11.39
N GLY A 40 -2.23 0.51 -11.70
CA GLY A 40 -3.27 0.02 -10.80
C GLY A 40 -2.68 -0.56 -9.50
N GLU A 41 -1.65 -1.39 -9.62
CA GLU A 41 -0.97 -1.99 -8.47
C GLU A 41 -0.32 -0.94 -7.56
N LYS A 42 0.32 0.08 -8.14
CA LYS A 42 0.88 1.22 -7.39
C LYS A 42 -0.20 2.02 -6.69
N LEU A 43 -1.32 2.24 -7.35
CA LEU A 43 -2.45 2.96 -6.76
C LEU A 43 -2.98 2.22 -5.53
N GLU A 44 -3.16 0.90 -5.63
CA GLU A 44 -3.60 0.07 -4.51
C GLU A 44 -2.60 0.07 -3.36
N ALA A 45 -1.29 -0.05 -3.65
CA ALA A 45 -0.25 0.02 -2.63
C ALA A 45 -0.22 1.38 -1.90
N MET A 46 -0.36 2.49 -2.66
CA MET A 46 -0.38 3.83 -2.08
C MET A 46 -1.61 4.08 -1.21
N LYS A 47 -2.80 3.59 -1.61
CA LYS A 47 -4.01 3.66 -0.77
C LYS A 47 -3.84 2.89 0.53
N ALA A 48 -3.25 1.69 0.45
CA ALA A 48 -2.96 0.88 1.64
C ALA A 48 -2.03 1.62 2.60
N LEU A 49 -0.92 2.20 2.10
CA LEU A 49 0.02 2.99 2.90
C LEU A 49 -0.64 4.21 3.56
N LEU A 50 -1.49 4.95 2.85
CA LEU A 50 -2.20 6.09 3.42
C LEU A 50 -3.21 5.66 4.50
N ALA A 51 -3.82 4.48 4.35
CA ALA A 51 -4.67 3.90 5.39
C ALA A 51 -3.85 3.51 6.63
N SER A 52 -2.63 2.95 6.48
CA SER A 52 -1.69 2.72 7.59
C SER A 52 -1.37 4.01 8.33
N ILE A 53 -1.04 5.07 7.60
CA ILE A 53 -0.75 6.40 8.18
C ILE A 53 -1.94 6.91 8.96
N SER A 54 -3.16 6.76 8.41
CA SER A 54 -4.39 7.18 9.07
C SER A 54 -4.69 6.39 10.35
N LYS A 55 -4.16 5.17 10.49
CA LYS A 55 -4.20 4.36 11.71
C LYS A 55 -3.08 4.71 12.71
N GLY A 56 -2.14 5.58 12.33
CA GLY A 56 -0.97 5.95 13.15
C GLY A 56 0.17 4.94 13.07
N GLU A 57 0.20 4.07 12.07
CA GLU A 57 1.30 3.13 11.86
C GLU A 57 2.52 3.83 11.25
N ASP A 58 3.72 3.47 11.71
CA ASP A 58 4.96 3.96 11.10
C ASP A 58 5.25 3.23 9.77
N VAL A 59 5.13 3.99 8.68
CA VAL A 59 5.43 3.53 7.32
C VAL A 59 6.64 4.23 6.71
N SER A 60 7.47 4.89 7.54
CA SER A 60 8.65 5.62 7.09
C SER A 60 9.64 4.74 6.32
N MET A 61 9.64 3.42 6.60
CA MET A 61 10.47 2.43 5.89
C MET A 61 10.16 2.30 4.38
N PHE A 62 9.01 2.79 3.91
CA PHE A 62 8.61 2.77 2.50
C PHE A 62 9.04 4.02 1.73
N PHE A 63 9.74 4.96 2.36
CA PHE A 63 10.08 6.25 1.75
C PHE A 63 10.76 6.12 0.39
N ALA A 64 11.81 5.29 0.28
CA ALA A 64 12.51 5.06 -0.97
C ALA A 64 11.60 4.44 -2.05
N ASP A 65 10.75 3.49 -1.66
CA ASP A 65 9.79 2.84 -2.56
C ASP A 65 8.68 3.78 -3.03
N VAL A 66 8.33 4.80 -2.25
CA VAL A 66 7.34 5.82 -2.62
C VAL A 66 7.97 6.91 -3.49
N VAL A 67 9.16 7.41 -3.15
CA VAL A 67 9.84 8.50 -3.88
C VAL A 67 10.19 8.08 -5.31
N LYS A 68 10.60 6.82 -5.54
CA LYS A 68 10.87 6.32 -6.91
C LYS A 68 9.64 6.39 -7.83
N ASN A 69 8.43 6.46 -7.26
CA ASN A 69 7.17 6.52 -8.00
C ASN A 69 6.71 7.96 -8.35
N VAL A 70 7.47 9.00 -7.98
CA VAL A 70 7.17 10.42 -8.36
C VAL A 70 7.20 10.63 -9.87
N ILE A 71 8.01 9.86 -10.60
CA ILE A 71 8.15 9.96 -12.06
C ILE A 71 7.08 9.19 -12.84
N VAL A 72 6.17 8.49 -12.16
CA VAL A 72 5.08 7.74 -12.80
C VAL A 72 4.16 8.70 -13.56
N ALA A 73 3.76 8.33 -14.78
CA ALA A 73 2.92 9.17 -15.62
C ALA A 73 1.52 9.40 -15.02
N SER A 74 0.98 8.41 -14.31
CA SER A 74 -0.33 8.49 -13.65
C SER A 74 -0.42 9.64 -12.63
N VAL A 75 -1.34 10.57 -12.89
CA VAL A 75 -1.61 11.73 -12.01
C VAL A 75 -2.15 11.28 -10.66
N GLU A 76 -2.98 10.24 -10.63
CA GLU A 76 -3.57 9.71 -9.40
C GLU A 76 -2.50 9.15 -8.47
N VAL A 77 -1.58 8.33 -9.00
CA VAL A 77 -0.46 7.79 -8.23
C VAL A 77 0.40 8.93 -7.69
N LYS A 78 0.73 9.93 -8.52
CA LYS A 78 1.48 11.12 -8.07
C LYS A 78 0.78 11.84 -6.93
N LYS A 79 -0.53 12.06 -7.01
CA LYS A 79 -1.29 12.73 -5.94
C LYS A 79 -1.16 11.98 -4.61
N LEU A 80 -1.27 10.65 -4.62
CA LEU A 80 -1.11 9.84 -3.41
C LEU A 80 0.34 9.86 -2.90
N VAL A 81 1.33 9.85 -3.79
CA VAL A 81 2.76 9.98 -3.43
C VAL A 81 3.01 11.31 -2.72
N TYR A 82 2.49 12.42 -3.26
CA TYR A 82 2.59 13.72 -2.59
C TYR A 82 1.86 13.75 -1.25
N MET A 83 0.68 13.12 -1.14
CA MET A 83 -0.01 13.00 0.16
C MET A 83 0.85 12.25 1.18
N TYR A 84 1.47 11.13 0.81
CA TYR A 84 2.37 10.39 1.69
C TYR A 84 3.53 11.27 2.18
N LEU A 85 4.20 11.99 1.26
CA LEU A 85 5.33 12.87 1.60
C LEU A 85 4.94 14.04 2.50
N MET A 86 3.72 14.54 2.39
CA MET A 86 3.21 15.62 3.24
C MET A 86 2.76 15.10 4.63
N LEU A 87 2.36 13.84 4.71
CA LEU A 87 1.82 13.23 5.94
C LEU A 87 2.91 12.62 6.82
N ILE A 88 4.02 12.16 6.25
CA ILE A 88 5.17 11.78 7.06
C ILE A 88 5.72 13.06 7.69
N PRO A 89 5.63 13.22 9.02
CA PRO A 89 6.19 14.38 9.68
C PRO A 89 7.68 14.39 9.36
N SER A 90 8.14 15.52 8.81
CA SER A 90 9.52 15.77 8.45
C SER A 90 10.44 15.11 9.48
N VAL A 91 11.31 14.24 9.00
CA VAL A 91 12.35 13.52 9.75
C VAL A 91 13.38 14.49 10.40
N GLU A 92 13.05 15.78 10.44
CA GLU A 92 13.93 16.93 10.68
C GLU A 92 13.41 17.85 11.81
N SER A 93 12.41 17.44 12.58
CA SER A 93 11.89 18.23 13.72
C SER A 93 12.34 17.73 15.10
N SER A 94 13.16 16.67 15.18
CA SER A 94 13.63 16.09 16.46
C SER A 94 15.11 16.33 16.76
N HIS A 95 15.75 17.27 16.07
CA HIS A 95 17.12 17.71 16.34
C HIS A 95 17.22 19.23 16.37
N TYR A 96 16.44 19.89 17.24
CA TYR A 96 16.71 21.23 17.74
C TYR A 96 16.33 21.34 19.21
#